data_AF-A0AAW9YCX9-F1
#
_entry.id   AF-A0AAW9YCX9-F1
#
_cell.length_a   1.000
_cell.length_b   1.000
_cell.length_c   1.000
_cell.angle_alpha   90.00
_cell.angle_beta   90.00
_cell.angle_gamma   90.00
#
_symmetry.space_group_name_H-M   'P 1'
#
loop_
_entity.id
_entity.type
_entity.pdbx_description
1 polymer ?
#
loop_
_entity_poly.entity_id
_entity_poly.type
_entity_poly.pdbx_seq_one_letter_code
_entity_poly.pdbx_strand_id
1 'polypeptide(L)' 'MSIDAIHIAKRAERAVLPLLTELLASTEQTNRIALGELYSGDEYIQVQLVVTSRPADLLDDDSVMGDEA' A
#
# COMPACT_ATOMS: atom_id res chain seq x y z
N MET A 1 -5.84 -12.36 15.93
CA MET A 1 -5.63 -11.26 14.96
C MET A 1 -6.78 -10.27 15.04
N SER A 2 -6.67 -9.18 15.81
CA SER A 2 -7.75 -8.18 15.87
C SER A 2 -7.25 -6.78 16.23
N ILE A 3 -6.39 -6.66 17.23
CA ILE A 3 -5.93 -5.35 17.73
C ILE A 3 -4.93 -4.69 16.75
N ASP A 4 -3.97 -5.44 16.22
CA ASP A 4 -2.91 -4.88 15.34
C ASP A 4 -3.46 -4.39 13.99
N ALA A 5 -4.43 -5.11 13.42
CA ALA A 5 -5.11 -4.69 12.19
C ALA A 5 -5.90 -3.39 12.38
N ILE A 6 -6.59 -3.23 13.52
CA ILE A 6 -7.31 -1.99 13.84
C ILE A 6 -6.33 -0.82 14.02
N HIS A 7 -5.18 -1.05 14.65
CA HIS A 7 -4.15 -0.01 14.78
C HIS A 7 -3.56 0.40 13.44
N ILE A 8 -3.28 -0.56 12.57
CA ILE A 8 -2.79 -0.32 11.21
C ILE A 8 -3.81 0.46 10.38
N ALA A 9 -5.09 0.09 10.44
CA ALA A 9 -6.15 0.81 9.73
C ALA A 9 -6.28 2.28 10.20
N LYS A 10 -6.25 2.51 11.52
CA LYS A 10 -6.27 3.88 12.08
C LYS A 10 -5.04 4.70 11.67
N ARG A 11 -3.88 4.06 11.54
CA ARG A 11 -2.67 4.72 11.07
C ARG A 11 -2.77 5.09 9.59
N ALA A 12 -3.34 4.20 8.78
CA ALA A 12 -3.59 4.46 7.36
C ALA A 12 -4.46 5.72 7.18
N GLU A 13 -5.60 5.78 7.87
CA GLU A 13 -6.54 6.92 7.80
C GLU A 13 -5.83 8.26 8.07
N ARG A 14 -4.99 8.31 9.10
CA ARG A 14 -4.24 9.51 9.48
C ARG A 14 -3.14 9.90 8.48
N ALA A 15 -2.66 8.95 7.69
CA ALA A 15 -1.55 9.16 6.77
C ALA A 15 -1.97 9.54 5.34
N VAL A 16 -3.22 9.29 4.96
CA VAL A 16 -3.71 9.56 3.58
C VAL A 16 -3.50 11.03 3.17
N LEU A 17 -3.96 11.97 3.99
CA LEU A 17 -3.89 13.40 3.65
C LEU A 17 -2.44 13.93 3.56
N PRO A 18 -1.54 13.62 4.52
CA PRO A 18 -0.11 13.93 4.38
C PRO A 18 0.50 13.37 3.09
N LEU A 19 0.24 12.11 2.75
CA LEU A 19 0.82 11.49 1.56
C LEU A 19 0.35 12.15 0.27
N LEU A 20 -0.94 12.50 0.19
CA LEU A 20 -1.48 13.25 -0.94
C LEU A 20 -0.87 14.64 -1.03
N THR A 21 -0.71 15.32 0.11
CA THR A 21 -0.12 16.66 0.16
C THR A 21 1.33 16.64 -0.32
N GLU A 22 2.12 15.69 0.18
CA GLU A 22 3.51 15.49 -0.24
C GLU A 22 3.60 15.13 -1.73
N LEU A 23 2.77 14.20 -2.20
CA LEU A 23 2.74 13.79 -3.61
C LEU A 23 2.44 14.99 -4.52
N LEU A 24 1.40 15.78 -4.19
CA LEU A 24 0.99 16.96 -4.96
C LEU A 24 1.99 18.13 -4.88
N ALA A 25 2.70 18.26 -3.77
CA ALA A 25 3.74 19.29 -3.60
C ALA A 25 5.07 18.89 -4.26
N SER A 26 5.29 17.59 -4.46
CA SER A 26 6.48 17.04 -5.11
C SER A 26 6.27 16.86 -6.62
N THR A 27 7.35 16.57 -7.35
CA THR A 27 7.27 16.06 -8.73
C THR A 27 7.30 14.52 -8.78
N GLU A 28 7.20 13.87 -7.61
CA GLU A 28 7.22 12.41 -7.49
C GLU A 28 5.90 11.81 -7.99
N GLN A 29 5.99 10.60 -8.53
CA GLN A 29 4.83 9.88 -9.07
C GLN A 29 4.23 8.90 -8.06
N THR A 30 4.93 8.62 -6.97
CA THR A 30 4.52 7.66 -5.96
C THR A 30 5.03 8.08 -4.59
N ASN A 31 4.17 8.05 -3.59
CA ASN A 31 4.53 8.17 -2.18
C ASN A 31 4.09 6.91 -1.43
N ARG A 32 4.94 6.39 -0.53
CA ARG A 32 4.71 5.13 0.18
C ARG A 32 5.17 5.21 1.62
N ILE A 33 4.42 4.57 2.51
CA ILE A 33 4.82 4.40 3.93
C ILE A 33 4.53 3.00 4.42
N ALA A 34 5.39 2.51 5.31
CA ALA A 34 5.11 1.33 6.11
C ALA A 34 4.10 1.68 7.22
N LEU A 35 3.02 0.91 7.33
CA LEU A 35 2.02 1.08 8.39
C LEU A 35 2.31 0.18 9.60
N GLY A 36 2.88 -1.00 9.35
CA GLY A 36 3.26 -1.98 10.36
C GLY A 36 3.20 -3.40 9.81
N GLU A 37 3.43 -4.37 10.68
CA GLU A 37 3.39 -5.80 10.35
C GLU A 37 2.15 -6.42 10.98
N LEU A 38 1.50 -7.32 10.25
CA LEU A 38 0.45 -8.19 10.76
C LEU A 38 1.00 -9.59 10.94
N TYR A 39 0.74 -10.16 12.10
CA TYR A 39 1.09 -11.54 12.36
C TYR A 39 -0.07 -12.46 11.98
N SER A 40 0.14 -13.36 11.03
CA SER A 40 -0.85 -14.32 10.55
C SER A 40 -0.32 -15.74 10.58
N GLY A 41 -0.69 -16.52 11.59
CA GLY A 41 -0.18 -17.89 11.76
C GLY A 41 1.29 -17.87 12.16
N ASP A 42 2.18 -18.26 11.24
CA ASP A 42 3.64 -18.17 11.39
C ASP A 42 4.27 -17.13 10.44
N GLU A 43 3.43 -16.34 9.76
CA GLU A 43 3.86 -15.37 8.75
C GLU A 43 3.76 -13.93 9.27
N TYR A 44 4.76 -13.13 8.88
CA TYR A 44 4.76 -11.68 9.05
C TYR A 44 4.36 -11.04 7.73
N ILE A 45 3.25 -10.31 7.74
CA ILE A 45 2.72 -9.60 6.58
C ILE A 45 3.02 -8.12 6.78
N GLN A 46 3.96 -7.56 6.01
CA GLN A 46 4.21 -6.13 6.00
C GLN A 46 3.06 -5.39 5.30
N VAL A 47 2.44 -4.44 5.99
CA VAL A 47 1.39 -3.58 5.44
C VAL A 47 1.97 -2.20 5.11
N GLN A 48 1.69 -1.72 3.90
CA GLN A 48 2.10 -0.40 3.43
C GLN A 48 0.92 0.34 2.82
N LEU A 49 0.95 1.68 2.89
CA LEU A 49 0.03 2.55 2.15
C LEU A 49 0.81 3.22 1.03
N VAL A 50 0.28 3.13 -0.19
CA VAL A 50 0.86 3.72 -1.39
C VAL A 50 -0.16 4.66 -2.02
N VAL A 51 0.28 5.87 -2.39
CA VAL A 51 -0.49 6.84 -3.16
C VAL A 51 0.31 7.16 -4.41
N THR A 52 -0.31 7.05 -5.57
CA THR A 52 0.37 7.27 -6.86
C THR A 52 -0.50 8.07 -7.81
N SER A 53 0.14 8.89 -8.65
CA SER A 53 -0.47 9.55 -9.80
C SER A 53 -0.54 8.64 -11.04
N ARG A 54 0.04 7.42 -10.96
CA ARG A 54 -0.02 6.39 -12.00
C ARG A 54 -0.71 5.14 -11.46
N PRO A 55 -2.05 5.08 -11.46
CA PRO A 55 -2.78 3.93 -10.94
C PRO A 55 -2.38 2.59 -11.57
N ALA A 56 -1.89 2.60 -12.82
CA ALA A 56 -1.38 1.42 -13.52
C ALA A 56 -0.18 0.76 -12.83
N ASP A 57 0.59 1.49 -12.01
CA ASP A 57 1.73 0.93 -11.25
C ASP A 57 1.28 0.04 -10.06
N LEU A 58 0.00 0.12 -9.67
CA LEU A 58 -0.58 -0.67 -8.57
C LEU A 58 -1.43 -1.85 -9.04
N LEU A 59 -1.83 -1.84 -10.32
CA LEU A 59 -2.45 -2.99 -10.94
C LEU A 59 -1.30 -3.89 -11.36
N ASP A 60 -1.17 -5.06 -10.75
CA ASP A 60 -0.29 -6.08 -11.31
C ASP A 60 -0.74 -6.32 -12.76
N ASP A 61 0.23 -6.50 -13.66
CA ASP A 61 -0.05 -6.78 -15.06
C ASP A 61 -0.69 -8.18 -15.15
N ASP A 62 -2.02 -8.24 -14.98
CA ASP A 62 -2.85 -9.44 -15.14
C ASP A 62 -2.74 -10.04 -16.57
N SER A 63 -1.90 -9.48 -17.44
CA SER A 63 -1.65 -9.91 -18.82
C SER A 63 -0.74 -11.14 -18.96
N VAL A 64 -0.19 -11.71 -17.88
CA VAL A 64 0.60 -12.95 -17.93
C VAL A 64 -0.22 -14.19 -17.51
N MET A 65 -1.27 -14.46 -18.27
CA MET A 65 -1.74 -15.83 -18.49
C MET A 65 -1.54 -16.11 -19.98
N GLY A 66 -0.27 -16.20 -20.38
CA GLY A 66 0.07 -16.74 -21.69
C GLY A 66 -0.33 -18.19 -21.71
N ASP A 67 -1.31 -18.53 -22.55
CA ASP A 67 -1.61 -19.91 -22.93
C ASP A 67 -0.28 -20.61 -23.30
N GLU A 68 0.15 -21.57 -22.49
CA GLU A 68 1.11 -22.56 -22.94
C GLU A 68 0.42 -23.40 -24.02
N ALA A 69 0.74 -23.10 -25.29
CA ALA A 69 0.34 -23.87 -26.46
C ALA A 69 1.22 -25.11 -26.67
#